data_AF-A0A661XD17-F1
#
_entry.id   AF-A0A661XD17-F1
#
_cell.length_a   1.000
_cell.length_b   1.000
_cell.length_c   1.000
_cell.angle_alpha   90.00
_cell.angle_beta   90.00
_cell.angle_gamma   90.00
#
_symmetry.space_group_name_H-M   'P 1'
#
loop_
_entity.id
_entity.type
_entity.pdbx_description
1 polymer ?
#
loop_
_entity_poly.entity_id
_entity_poly.type
_entity_poly.pdbx_seq_one_letter_code
_entity_poly.pdbx_strand_id
1 'polypeptide(L)'
;MFEEKSRKLLASFDYKPKEIEKGYTDKRLYINLLDNKIESKSIDSQVKEKFTGGRGYGIWYLWDAVSSKTKWNDPENEILVCTGPLNGITQYSGCGKAHMVSISPETGSVNDNNVGGYFAPFLKFSGWDLLEIQGKAEKDVIIFIDGNKGEVIIEESHYTEIDTYHLTELLSEKYANDDKDKRNISIISAGIGAQNTNFGILNVSWYDSRRKKVRIKQAGRGGTGTVFRDKKIVAVVIKYKGVNANSNNAAYPELLKKAGQRLTKEILGL
;
A
#
# COMPACT_ATOMS: atom_id res chain seq x y z
N MET A 1 12.66 -19.75 17.71
CA MET A 1 12.90 -18.57 18.57
C MET A 1 13.91 -17.73 17.82
N PHE A 2 13.45 -16.71 17.08
CA PHE A 2 14.33 -15.92 16.23
C PHE A 2 15.05 -14.91 17.12
N GLU A 3 16.38 -14.98 17.19
CA GLU A 3 17.19 -13.92 17.78
C GLU A 3 16.88 -12.62 17.05
N GLU A 4 16.38 -11.63 17.80
CA GLU A 4 16.13 -10.28 17.36
C GLU A 4 17.48 -9.60 17.09
N LYS A 5 18.11 -9.94 15.95
CA LYS A 5 19.28 -9.21 15.45
C LYS A 5 18.92 -7.73 15.44
N SER A 6 19.78 -6.91 16.05
CA SER A 6 19.58 -5.47 16.24
C SER A 6 19.06 -4.83 14.95
N ARG A 7 17.85 -4.26 15.03
CA ARG A 7 17.19 -3.54 13.94
C ARG A 7 18.15 -2.52 13.30
N LYS A 8 18.57 -2.77 12.06
CA LYS A 8 19.41 -1.83 11.32
C LYS A 8 18.54 -0.90 10.49
N LEU A 9 18.31 0.30 11.04
CA LEU A 9 17.63 1.39 10.35
C LEU A 9 18.53 1.92 9.21
N LEU A 10 17.95 2.07 8.02
CA LEU A 10 18.63 2.60 6.84
C LEU A 10 18.25 4.07 6.59
N ALA A 11 16.97 4.40 6.79
CA ALA A 11 16.46 5.76 6.71
C ALA A 11 15.19 5.92 7.55
N SER A 12 14.91 7.16 7.95
CA SER A 12 13.66 7.56 8.58
C SER A 12 13.21 8.92 8.05
N PHE A 13 11.91 9.15 8.08
CA PHE A 13 11.28 10.39 7.65
C PHE A 13 10.04 10.67 8.48
N ASP A 14 10.10 11.75 9.26
CA ASP A 14 8.99 12.29 10.01
C ASP A 14 8.20 13.28 9.16
N TYR A 15 6.88 13.24 9.28
CA TYR A 15 5.98 14.12 8.58
C TYR A 15 4.72 14.38 9.41
N LYS A 16 4.05 15.49 9.10
CA LYS A 16 2.71 15.75 9.64
C LYS A 16 1.68 15.13 8.69
N PRO A 17 0.87 14.14 9.12
CA PRO A 17 -0.18 13.58 8.29
C PRO A 17 -1.12 14.68 7.78
N LYS A 18 -1.38 14.68 6.48
CA LYS A 18 -2.27 15.66 5.85
C LYS A 18 -3.72 15.31 6.15
N GLU A 19 -4.48 16.29 6.60
CA GLU A 19 -5.93 16.16 6.74
C GLU A 19 -6.58 15.88 5.39
N ILE A 20 -7.53 14.95 5.38
CA ILE A 20 -8.28 14.58 4.19
C ILE A 20 -9.36 15.61 3.96
N GLU A 21 -9.43 16.14 2.74
CA GLU A 21 -10.50 17.00 2.27
C GLU A 21 -11.19 16.36 1.07
N LYS A 22 -12.49 16.13 1.15
CA LYS A 22 -13.31 15.58 0.05
C LYS A 22 -12.75 14.25 -0.49
N GLY A 23 -12.17 13.43 0.39
CA GLY A 23 -11.56 12.15 0.04
C GLY A 23 -10.10 12.22 -0.44
N TYR A 24 -9.46 13.39 -0.46
CA TYR A 24 -8.09 13.58 -0.95
C TYR A 24 -7.14 14.06 0.13
N THR A 25 -5.88 13.63 0.03
CA THR A 25 -4.75 14.24 0.75
C THR A 25 -3.93 15.13 -0.16
N ASP A 26 -3.99 14.91 -1.48
CA ASP A 26 -3.19 15.60 -2.50
C ASP A 26 -1.67 15.46 -2.28
N LYS A 27 -1.28 14.38 -1.59
CA LYS A 27 0.11 14.05 -1.25
C LYS A 27 0.47 12.66 -1.72
N ARG A 28 1.71 12.52 -2.16
CA ARG A 28 2.33 11.26 -2.55
C ARG A 28 3.59 11.02 -1.74
N LEU A 29 3.74 9.81 -1.21
CA LEU A 29 4.92 9.35 -0.48
C LEU A 29 5.87 8.72 -1.49
N TYR A 30 7.02 9.34 -1.71
CA TYR A 30 8.04 8.84 -2.62
C TYR A 30 9.18 8.21 -1.83
N ILE A 31 9.55 6.99 -2.20
CA ILE A 31 10.67 6.24 -1.62
C ILE A 31 11.59 5.79 -2.74
N ASN A 32 12.86 6.16 -2.68
CA ASN A 32 13.90 5.63 -3.55
C ASN A 32 14.84 4.72 -2.75
N LEU A 33 14.90 3.45 -3.13
CA LEU A 33 15.68 2.44 -2.42
C LEU A 33 17.17 2.44 -2.79
N LEU A 34 17.56 3.13 -3.86
CA LEU A 34 18.97 3.22 -4.26
C LEU A 34 19.78 4.06 -3.27
N ASP A 35 19.21 5.17 -2.81
CA ASP A 35 19.81 6.12 -1.87
C ASP A 35 19.06 6.19 -0.53
N ASN A 36 18.07 5.33 -0.32
CA ASN A 36 17.15 5.31 0.82
C ASN A 36 16.42 6.64 1.07
N LYS A 37 16.20 7.44 0.02
CA LYS A 37 15.52 8.72 0.11
C LYS A 37 14.02 8.53 0.33
N ILE A 38 13.45 9.29 1.27
CA ILE A 38 12.01 9.33 1.55
C ILE A 38 11.54 10.79 1.48
N GLU A 39 10.51 11.06 0.70
CA GLU A 39 10.01 12.43 0.49
C GLU A 39 8.48 12.51 0.41
N SER A 40 7.95 13.60 0.93
CA SER A 40 6.58 14.05 0.64
C SER A 40 6.59 14.87 -0.64
N LYS A 41 5.83 14.45 -1.65
CA LYS A 41 5.59 15.24 -2.86
C LYS A 41 4.11 15.59 -2.96
N SER A 42 3.79 16.65 -3.69
CA SER A 42 2.40 17.06 -3.94
C SER A 42 1.88 16.40 -5.21
N ILE A 43 0.55 16.20 -5.27
CA ILE A 43 -0.15 15.83 -6.49
C ILE A 43 -0.57 17.12 -7.20
N ASP A 44 -0.21 17.25 -8.47
CA ASP A 44 -0.61 18.40 -9.28
C ASP A 44 -2.15 18.44 -9.43
N SER A 45 -2.73 19.62 -9.26
CA SER A 45 -4.17 19.86 -9.44
C SER A 45 -4.71 19.38 -10.80
N GLN A 46 -3.95 19.51 -11.88
CA GLN A 46 -4.33 19.04 -13.20
C GLN A 46 -4.35 17.52 -13.28
N VAL A 47 -3.45 16.84 -12.57
CA VAL A 47 -3.44 15.37 -12.48
C VAL A 47 -4.67 14.91 -11.71
N LYS A 48 -5.00 15.57 -10.59
CA LYS A 48 -6.22 15.31 -9.83
C LYS A 48 -7.48 15.47 -10.68
N GLU A 49 -7.60 16.59 -11.37
CA GLU A 49 -8.75 16.90 -12.22
C GLU A 49 -8.91 15.89 -13.36
N LYS A 50 -7.82 15.54 -14.04
CA LYS A 50 -7.86 14.63 -15.20
C LYS A 50 -8.05 13.17 -14.82
N PHE A 51 -7.44 12.73 -13.73
CA PHE A 51 -7.32 11.29 -13.42
C PHE A 51 -8.12 10.84 -12.20
N THR A 52 -8.68 11.76 -11.41
CA THR A 52 -9.48 11.50 -10.19
C THR A 52 -8.77 10.76 -9.04
N GLY A 53 -7.86 9.81 -9.31
CA GLY A 53 -7.18 8.98 -8.32
C GLY A 53 -6.97 7.54 -8.81
N GLY A 54 -6.59 6.64 -7.90
CA GLY A 54 -6.48 5.20 -8.16
C GLY A 54 -5.59 4.87 -9.36
N ARG A 55 -6.07 4.03 -10.28
CA ARG A 55 -5.34 3.63 -11.49
C ARG A 55 -4.83 4.81 -12.31
N GLY A 56 -5.60 5.91 -12.40
CA GLY A 56 -5.22 7.08 -13.17
C GLY A 56 -3.95 7.74 -12.64
N TYR A 57 -3.83 7.88 -11.31
CA TYR A 57 -2.59 8.34 -10.69
C TYR A 57 -1.43 7.39 -10.96
N GLY A 58 -1.66 6.08 -10.78
CA GLY A 58 -0.63 5.08 -11.01
C GLY A 58 -0.06 5.12 -12.43
N ILE A 59 -0.91 5.25 -13.45
CA ILE A 59 -0.45 5.34 -14.84
C ILE A 59 0.31 6.66 -15.09
N TRP A 60 -0.20 7.78 -14.59
CA TRP A 60 0.43 9.09 -14.81
C TRP A 60 1.84 9.15 -14.20
N TYR A 61 1.97 8.76 -12.93
CA TYR A 61 3.26 8.83 -12.24
C TYR A 61 4.23 7.73 -12.69
N LEU A 62 3.73 6.55 -13.11
CA LEU A 62 4.60 5.59 -13.79
C LEU A 62 5.15 6.16 -15.09
N TRP A 63 4.32 6.84 -15.89
CA TRP A 63 4.74 7.48 -17.13
C TRP A 63 5.78 8.59 -16.90
N ASP A 64 5.63 9.38 -15.83
CA ASP A 64 6.60 10.41 -15.42
C ASP A 64 7.94 9.81 -14.99
N ALA A 65 7.92 8.65 -14.34
CA ALA A 65 9.11 7.99 -13.78
C ALA A 65 9.95 7.21 -14.80
N VAL A 66 9.37 6.79 -15.93
CA VAL A 66 10.00 5.84 -16.87
C VAL A 66 10.14 6.38 -18.29
N SER A 67 10.93 5.70 -19.11
CA SER A 67 11.08 5.95 -20.54
C SER A 67 10.55 4.80 -21.38
N SER A 68 10.43 4.98 -22.69
CA SER A 68 10.08 3.90 -23.62
C SER A 68 11.09 2.75 -23.66
N LYS A 69 12.28 2.91 -23.08
CA LYS A 69 13.33 1.89 -23.00
C LYS A 69 13.36 1.17 -21.65
N THR A 70 12.65 1.68 -20.64
CA THR A 70 12.65 1.13 -19.28
C THR A 70 12.01 -0.24 -19.27
N LYS A 71 12.72 -1.22 -18.71
CA LYS A 71 12.29 -2.60 -18.53
C LYS A 71 11.73 -2.81 -17.12
N TRP A 72 11.05 -3.93 -16.93
CA TRP A 72 10.42 -4.28 -15.66
C TRP A 72 11.42 -4.36 -14.48
N ASN A 73 12.67 -4.72 -14.74
CA ASN A 73 13.73 -4.88 -13.74
C ASN A 73 14.71 -3.71 -13.70
N ASP A 74 14.42 -2.60 -14.36
CA ASP A 74 15.25 -1.41 -14.25
C ASP A 74 14.92 -0.66 -12.95
N PRO A 75 15.90 0.01 -12.30
CA PRO A 75 15.67 0.73 -11.06
C PRO A 75 14.60 1.84 -11.20
N GLU A 76 14.47 2.43 -12.40
CA GLU A 76 13.49 3.47 -12.70
C GLU A 76 12.04 2.96 -12.69
N ASN A 77 11.79 1.68 -13.00
CA ASN A 77 10.44 1.12 -12.98
C ASN A 77 9.89 1.16 -11.55
N GLU A 78 8.83 1.91 -11.32
CA GLU A 78 8.26 2.07 -9.99
C GLU A 78 7.24 0.98 -9.65
N ILE A 79 7.05 0.76 -8.35
CA ILE A 79 5.86 0.10 -7.81
C ILE A 79 5.01 1.18 -7.16
N LEU A 80 3.82 1.41 -7.71
CA LEU A 80 2.89 2.42 -7.22
C LEU A 80 1.71 1.76 -6.51
N VAL A 81 1.41 2.20 -5.28
CA VAL A 81 0.21 1.83 -4.54
C VAL A 81 -0.73 3.03 -4.50
N CYS A 82 -1.83 2.95 -5.25
CA CYS A 82 -2.70 4.08 -5.49
C CYS A 82 -4.02 3.92 -4.74
N THR A 83 -4.44 4.99 -4.06
CA THR A 83 -5.76 5.10 -3.44
C THR A 83 -6.68 5.95 -4.32
N GLY A 84 -7.99 5.71 -4.25
CA GLY A 84 -9.02 6.55 -4.83
C GLY A 84 -9.73 7.39 -3.77
N PRO A 85 -10.50 8.43 -4.17
CA PRO A 85 -11.17 9.33 -3.24
C PRO A 85 -12.16 8.62 -2.30
N LEU A 86 -12.73 7.51 -2.73
CA LEU A 86 -13.68 6.73 -1.93
C LEU A 86 -13.02 5.78 -0.93
N ASN A 87 -11.68 5.69 -0.89
CA ASN A 87 -11.02 4.75 0.00
C ASN A 87 -11.33 5.03 1.48
N GLY A 88 -11.67 3.96 2.20
CA GLY A 88 -11.92 4.03 3.64
C GLY A 88 -13.31 4.54 4.02
N ILE A 89 -14.20 4.79 3.06
CA ILE A 89 -15.64 4.96 3.32
C ILE A 89 -16.18 3.70 4.00
N THR A 90 -16.96 3.87 5.07
CA THR A 90 -17.49 2.75 5.88
C THR A 90 -19.00 2.58 5.78
N GLN A 91 -19.71 3.53 5.15
CA GLN A 91 -21.17 3.51 5.02
C GLN A 91 -21.67 2.42 4.05
N TYR A 92 -20.80 1.91 3.17
CA TYR A 92 -21.09 0.75 2.34
C TYR A 92 -19.82 -0.06 2.05
N SER A 93 -20.01 -1.30 1.63
CA SER A 93 -18.91 -2.24 1.37
C SER A 93 -18.19 -1.96 0.05
N GLY A 94 -16.91 -2.32 -0.03
CA GLY A 94 -16.13 -2.27 -1.28
C GLY A 94 -15.15 -1.11 -1.39
N CYS A 95 -15.06 -0.23 -0.40
CA CYS A 95 -14.21 0.97 -0.39
C CYS A 95 -12.75 0.72 0.06
N GLY A 96 -12.29 -0.53 0.07
CA GLY A 96 -10.95 -0.93 0.52
C GLY A 96 -9.98 -1.27 -0.60
N LYS A 97 -10.22 -0.80 -1.83
CA LYS A 97 -9.44 -1.19 -3.01
C LYS A 97 -8.17 -0.37 -3.17
N ALA A 98 -7.09 -1.02 -3.55
CA ALA A 98 -5.82 -0.43 -3.97
C ALA A 98 -5.55 -0.80 -5.43
N HIS A 99 -4.93 0.11 -6.18
CA HIS A 99 -4.35 -0.18 -7.50
C HIS A 99 -2.84 -0.30 -7.37
N MET A 100 -2.29 -1.44 -7.78
CA MET A 100 -0.86 -1.73 -7.82
C MET A 100 -0.38 -1.59 -9.25
N VAL A 101 0.40 -0.55 -9.55
CA VAL A 101 0.83 -0.22 -10.91
C VAL A 101 2.35 -0.33 -11.04
N SER A 102 2.81 -0.94 -12.14
CA SER A 102 4.23 -1.08 -12.50
C SER A 102 4.37 -1.56 -13.96
N ILE A 103 5.58 -1.56 -14.52
CA ILE A 103 5.88 -2.32 -15.75
C ILE A 103 5.97 -3.81 -15.42
N SER A 104 5.21 -4.61 -16.16
CA SER A 104 5.05 -6.05 -15.94
C SER A 104 6.25 -6.85 -16.45
N PRO A 105 6.79 -7.79 -15.65
CA PRO A 105 7.76 -8.77 -16.13
C PRO A 105 7.17 -9.81 -17.08
N GLU A 106 5.87 -10.07 -16.99
CA GLU A 106 5.16 -11.03 -17.83
C GLU A 106 4.93 -10.51 -19.25
N THR A 107 4.62 -9.21 -19.38
CA THR A 107 4.20 -8.62 -20.67
C THR A 107 5.15 -7.54 -21.20
N GLY A 108 6.10 -7.05 -20.39
CA GLY A 108 6.93 -5.89 -20.72
C GLY A 108 6.18 -4.57 -20.84
N SER A 109 4.89 -4.54 -20.48
CA SER A 109 4.01 -3.38 -20.60
C SER A 109 3.47 -2.93 -19.24
N VAL A 110 2.85 -1.74 -19.19
CA VAL A 110 2.19 -1.22 -17.98
C VAL A 110 1.11 -2.20 -17.52
N ASN A 111 1.12 -2.54 -16.24
CA ASN A 111 0.14 -3.40 -15.60
C ASN A 111 -0.47 -2.71 -14.38
N ASP A 112 -1.76 -2.94 -14.17
CA ASP A 112 -2.53 -2.51 -13.00
C ASP A 112 -3.23 -3.72 -12.39
N ASN A 113 -3.06 -3.90 -11.07
CA ASN A 113 -3.78 -4.89 -10.30
C ASN A 113 -4.66 -4.22 -9.24
N ASN A 114 -5.94 -4.59 -9.21
CA ASN A 114 -6.84 -4.18 -8.15
C ASN A 114 -6.87 -5.21 -7.02
N VAL A 115 -6.59 -4.79 -5.78
CA VAL A 115 -6.62 -5.65 -4.60
C VAL A 115 -7.39 -4.98 -3.47
N GLY A 116 -8.17 -5.75 -2.71
CA GLY A 116 -8.88 -5.25 -1.54
C GLY A 116 -8.07 -5.46 -0.26
N GLY A 117 -8.43 -4.77 0.82
CA GLY A 117 -7.82 -4.95 2.13
C GLY A 117 -7.86 -3.66 2.92
N TYR A 118 -7.00 -3.58 3.93
CA TYR A 118 -6.89 -2.37 4.76
C TYR A 118 -5.76 -1.44 4.33
N PHE A 119 -4.82 -1.92 3.48
CA PHE A 119 -3.63 -1.15 3.10
C PHE A 119 -3.94 0.21 2.48
N ALA A 120 -4.76 0.27 1.41
CA ALA A 120 -5.07 1.54 0.76
C ALA A 120 -5.85 2.53 1.66
N PRO A 121 -6.89 2.10 2.41
CA PRO A 121 -7.48 2.96 3.43
C PRO A 121 -6.46 3.47 4.45
N PHE A 122 -5.61 2.61 5.01
CA PHE A 122 -4.59 3.02 5.96
C PHE A 122 -3.59 3.99 5.34
N LEU A 123 -3.16 3.77 4.09
CA LEU A 123 -2.28 4.69 3.36
C LEU A 123 -2.91 6.08 3.21
N LYS A 124 -4.19 6.14 2.82
CA LYS A 124 -4.94 7.40 2.74
C LYS A 124 -5.02 8.10 4.08
N PHE A 125 -5.40 7.39 5.13
CA PHE A 125 -5.55 7.99 6.46
C PHE A 125 -4.21 8.36 7.11
N SER A 126 -3.12 7.72 6.71
CA SER A 126 -1.75 8.14 6.99
C SER A 126 -1.35 9.41 6.24
N GLY A 127 -2.20 9.99 5.39
CA GLY A 127 -1.94 11.26 4.71
C GLY A 127 -1.47 11.12 3.25
N TRP A 128 -1.59 9.94 2.63
CA TRP A 128 -1.05 9.68 1.29
C TRP A 128 -2.09 9.15 0.32
N ASP A 129 -2.27 9.82 -0.82
CA ASP A 129 -3.11 9.32 -1.90
C ASP A 129 -2.38 8.29 -2.78
N LEU A 130 -1.05 8.32 -2.75
CA LEU A 130 -0.16 7.52 -3.56
C LEU A 130 1.13 7.18 -2.80
N LEU A 131 1.60 5.95 -2.91
CA LEU A 131 2.94 5.52 -2.52
C LEU A 131 3.71 5.13 -3.79
N GLU A 132 4.89 5.70 -3.99
CA GLU A 132 5.80 5.44 -5.11
C GLU A 132 7.09 4.82 -4.56
N ILE A 133 7.48 3.66 -5.08
CA ILE A 133 8.73 2.99 -4.69
C ILE A 133 9.60 2.78 -5.94
N GLN A 134 10.71 3.50 -5.99
CA GLN A 134 11.72 3.47 -7.05
C GLN A 134 13.05 2.90 -6.53
N GLY A 135 13.99 2.63 -7.44
CA GLY A 135 15.33 2.13 -7.12
C GLY A 135 15.31 0.66 -6.75
N LYS A 136 16.46 0.18 -6.26
CA LYS A 136 16.63 -1.17 -5.71
C LYS A 136 17.50 -1.07 -4.47
N ALA A 137 17.08 -1.72 -3.38
CA ALA A 137 17.91 -1.79 -2.20
C ALA A 137 19.09 -2.74 -2.42
N GLU A 138 20.22 -2.48 -1.75
CA GLU A 138 21.39 -3.36 -1.79
C GLU A 138 21.14 -4.72 -1.12
N LYS A 139 20.25 -4.73 -0.13
CA LYS A 139 19.85 -5.90 0.66
C LYS A 139 18.34 -5.94 0.80
N ASP A 140 17.85 -7.05 1.33
CA ASP A 140 16.45 -7.20 1.66
C ASP A 140 16.01 -6.14 2.70
N VAL A 141 14.90 -5.46 2.44
CA VAL A 141 14.38 -4.37 3.29
C VAL A 141 12.92 -4.54 3.65
N ILE A 142 12.53 -3.94 4.77
CA ILE A 142 11.14 -3.68 5.15
C ILE A 142 10.94 -2.18 5.19
N ILE A 143 9.86 -1.72 4.58
CA ILE A 143 9.38 -0.33 4.71
C ILE A 143 8.24 -0.36 5.73
N PHE A 144 8.29 0.51 6.73
CA PHE A 144 7.22 0.65 7.71
C PHE A 144 6.70 2.08 7.76
N ILE A 145 5.38 2.22 7.66
CA ILE A 145 4.66 3.49 7.71
C ILE A 145 3.78 3.47 8.96
N ASP A 146 4.13 4.27 9.97
CA ASP A 146 3.25 4.55 11.12
C ASP A 146 2.50 5.85 10.85
N GLY A 147 1.28 5.73 10.32
CA GLY A 147 0.46 6.89 9.99
C GLY A 147 -0.09 7.63 11.19
N ASN A 148 -0.15 6.99 12.36
CA ASN A 148 -0.57 7.67 13.58
C ASN A 148 0.54 8.55 14.15
N LYS A 149 1.79 8.10 14.03
CA LYS A 149 2.96 8.89 14.43
C LYS A 149 3.43 9.88 13.36
N GLY A 150 3.07 9.64 12.10
CA GLY A 150 3.62 10.41 10.99
C GLY A 150 5.08 10.05 10.74
N GLU A 151 5.43 8.77 10.78
CA GLU A 151 6.79 8.28 10.61
C GLU A 151 6.84 7.24 9.47
N VAL A 152 7.85 7.34 8.62
CA VAL A 152 8.21 6.30 7.65
C VAL A 152 9.66 5.88 7.90
N ILE A 153 9.90 4.58 7.90
CA ILE A 153 11.25 4.02 8.04
C ILE A 153 11.53 3.00 6.95
N ILE A 154 12.81 2.83 6.65
CA ILE A 154 13.35 1.72 5.88
C ILE A 154 14.35 0.99 6.78
N GLU A 155 14.18 -0.32 6.96
CA GLU A 155 15.10 -1.15 7.75
C GLU A 155 15.58 -2.37 6.95
N GLU A 156 16.81 -2.81 7.25
CA GLU A 156 17.33 -4.07 6.71
C GLU A 156 16.49 -5.24 7.27
N SER A 157 16.04 -6.13 6.39
CA SER A 157 15.33 -7.35 6.76
C SER A 157 16.33 -8.49 6.98
N HIS A 158 16.17 -9.20 8.09
CA HIS A 158 16.94 -10.41 8.40
C HIS A 158 16.07 -11.68 8.34
N TYR A 159 14.83 -11.57 7.86
CA TYR A 159 13.94 -12.71 7.69
C TYR A 159 14.41 -13.57 6.51
N THR A 160 14.72 -14.83 6.77
CA THR A 160 15.04 -15.84 5.76
C THR A 160 13.80 -16.52 5.22
N GLU A 161 12.80 -16.74 6.09
CA GLU A 161 11.47 -17.19 5.69
C GLU A 161 10.64 -16.01 5.21
N ILE A 162 10.19 -16.07 3.97
CA ILE A 162 9.40 -15.02 3.31
C ILE A 162 8.07 -15.55 2.76
N ASP A 163 7.66 -16.76 3.17
CA ASP A 163 6.28 -17.20 2.99
C ASP A 163 5.32 -16.13 3.53
N THR A 164 4.37 -15.72 2.71
CA THR A 164 3.49 -14.61 3.02
C THR A 164 2.64 -14.87 4.26
N TYR A 165 2.14 -16.09 4.47
CA TYR A 165 1.27 -16.38 5.60
C TYR A 165 2.04 -16.29 6.91
N HIS A 166 3.25 -16.88 6.96
CA HIS A 166 4.10 -16.80 8.15
C HIS A 166 4.64 -15.38 8.37
N LEU A 167 5.20 -14.76 7.33
CA LEU A 167 5.81 -13.43 7.41
C LEU A 167 4.79 -12.39 7.86
N THR A 168 3.57 -12.39 7.31
CA THR A 168 2.57 -11.38 7.69
C THR A 168 2.04 -11.56 9.11
N GLU A 169 1.97 -12.78 9.65
CA GLU A 169 1.66 -13.02 11.06
C GLU A 169 2.78 -12.46 11.96
N LEU A 170 4.04 -12.79 11.66
CA LEU A 170 5.21 -12.30 12.42
C LEU A 170 5.33 -10.77 12.40
N LEU A 171 5.19 -10.14 11.24
CA LEU A 171 5.27 -8.69 11.13
C LEU A 171 4.06 -8.01 11.78
N SER A 172 2.87 -8.62 11.74
CA SER A 172 1.70 -8.09 12.46
C SER A 172 1.94 -8.10 13.97
N GLU A 173 2.62 -9.12 14.50
CA GLU A 173 3.04 -9.19 15.90
C GLU A 173 4.10 -8.15 16.23
N LYS A 174 5.14 -8.03 15.38
CA LYS A 174 6.25 -7.09 15.59
C LYS A 174 5.81 -5.63 15.65
N TYR A 175 4.93 -5.19 14.74
CA TYR A 175 4.58 -3.77 14.60
C TYR A 175 3.30 -3.36 15.34
N ALA A 176 2.55 -4.32 15.88
CA ALA A 176 1.43 -4.04 16.77
C ALA A 176 1.94 -3.72 18.19
N ASN A 177 1.26 -2.81 18.88
CA ASN A 177 1.59 -2.54 20.29
C ASN A 177 1.06 -3.65 21.22
N ASP A 178 -0.03 -4.29 20.82
CA ASP A 178 -0.68 -5.40 21.53
C ASP A 178 -1.53 -6.23 20.55
N ASP A 179 -2.12 -7.33 21.01
CA ASP A 179 -2.96 -8.20 20.18
C ASP A 179 -4.18 -7.50 19.56
N LYS A 180 -4.76 -6.50 20.23
CA LYS A 180 -5.91 -5.76 19.69
C LYS A 180 -5.47 -4.80 18.59
N ASP A 181 -4.22 -4.33 18.66
CA ASP A 181 -3.62 -3.40 17.70
C ASP A 181 -3.27 -4.06 16.36
N LYS A 182 -3.17 -5.40 16.31
CA LYS A 182 -3.00 -6.17 15.05
C LYS A 182 -4.04 -5.83 13.99
N ARG A 183 -5.25 -5.39 14.39
CA ARG A 183 -6.31 -4.97 13.45
C ARG A 183 -5.99 -3.69 12.67
N ASN A 184 -5.04 -2.91 13.18
CA ASN A 184 -4.59 -1.64 12.61
C ASN A 184 -3.35 -1.81 11.72
N ILE A 185 -2.91 -3.05 11.49
CA ILE A 185 -1.76 -3.39 10.64
C ILE A 185 -2.27 -3.98 9.31
N SER A 186 -1.63 -3.56 8.22
CA SER A 186 -1.79 -4.17 6.89
C SER A 186 -0.43 -4.23 6.21
N ILE A 187 -0.18 -5.28 5.44
CA ILE A 187 1.15 -5.60 4.93
C ILE A 187 1.04 -5.97 3.46
N ILE A 188 1.87 -5.37 2.61
CA ILE A 188 2.16 -5.87 1.27
C ILE A 188 3.40 -6.76 1.35
N SER A 189 3.36 -7.95 0.78
CA SER A 189 4.51 -8.84 0.69
C SER A 189 4.50 -9.68 -0.59
N ALA A 190 5.64 -10.28 -0.90
CA ALA A 190 5.80 -11.25 -1.99
C ALA A 190 6.80 -12.33 -1.55
N GLY A 191 6.50 -13.59 -1.86
CA GLY A 191 7.29 -14.75 -1.39
C GLY A 191 8.25 -15.30 -2.44
N ILE A 192 8.76 -16.52 -2.18
CA ILE A 192 9.74 -17.21 -3.02
C ILE A 192 9.29 -17.40 -4.48
N GLY A 193 7.99 -17.58 -4.73
CA GLY A 193 7.47 -17.71 -6.10
C GLY A 193 7.73 -16.44 -6.93
N ALA A 194 7.61 -15.27 -6.32
CA ALA A 194 7.90 -14.01 -6.97
C ALA A 194 9.40 -13.75 -7.16
N GLN A 195 10.27 -14.32 -6.30
CA GLN A 195 11.73 -14.24 -6.50
C GLN A 195 12.21 -15.04 -7.71
N ASN A 196 11.47 -16.07 -8.12
CA ASN A 196 11.93 -17.08 -9.09
C ASN A 196 11.09 -17.16 -10.37
N THR A 197 10.10 -16.27 -10.55
CA THR A 197 9.20 -16.29 -11.71
C THR A 197 8.87 -14.87 -12.16
N ASN A 198 8.44 -14.69 -13.42
CA ASN A 198 7.98 -13.40 -13.95
C ASN A 198 6.50 -13.10 -13.71
N PHE A 199 5.75 -14.05 -13.14
CA PHE A 199 4.31 -13.93 -12.85
C PHE A 199 4.04 -13.83 -11.34
N GLY A 200 5.05 -13.48 -10.55
CA GLY A 200 4.96 -13.30 -9.11
C GLY A 200 3.91 -12.26 -8.72
N ILE A 201 3.10 -12.59 -7.72
CA ILE A 201 1.97 -11.75 -7.28
C ILE A 201 2.31 -10.97 -6.00
N LEU A 202 1.59 -9.87 -5.78
CA LEU A 202 1.60 -9.17 -4.50
C LEU A 202 0.49 -9.71 -3.60
N ASN A 203 0.83 -9.95 -2.34
CA ASN A 203 -0.10 -10.31 -1.29
C ASN A 203 -0.34 -9.11 -0.38
N VAL A 204 -1.61 -8.86 -0.02
CA VAL A 204 -2.02 -7.75 0.85
C VAL A 204 -2.79 -8.31 2.03
N SER A 205 -2.28 -8.07 3.23
CA SER A 205 -2.87 -8.59 4.46
C SER A 205 -3.97 -7.69 5.02
N TRP A 206 -4.92 -8.29 5.71
CA TRP A 206 -5.89 -7.61 6.57
C TRP A 206 -6.20 -8.51 7.77
N TYR A 207 -6.62 -7.92 8.89
CA TYR A 207 -6.89 -8.69 10.09
C TYR A 207 -8.39 -8.99 10.25
N ASP A 208 -8.73 -10.27 10.37
CA ASP A 208 -10.08 -10.72 10.70
C ASP A 208 -10.24 -10.73 12.22
N SER A 209 -10.77 -9.64 12.78
CA SER A 209 -10.96 -9.50 14.23
C SER A 209 -11.89 -10.56 14.83
N ARG A 210 -12.81 -11.13 14.06
CA ARG A 210 -13.72 -12.19 14.56
C ARG A 210 -12.96 -13.51 14.71
N ARG A 211 -12.09 -13.82 13.76
CA ARG A 211 -11.29 -15.05 13.76
C ARG A 211 -9.90 -14.90 14.38
N LYS A 212 -9.54 -13.69 14.81
CA LYS A 212 -8.24 -13.34 15.38
C LYS A 212 -7.06 -13.78 14.51
N LYS A 213 -7.19 -13.65 13.19
CA LYS A 213 -6.19 -14.15 12.23
C LYS A 213 -5.91 -13.15 11.10
N VAL A 214 -4.65 -13.11 10.66
CA VAL A 214 -4.25 -12.40 9.45
C VAL A 214 -4.79 -13.13 8.22
N ARG A 215 -5.38 -12.39 7.29
CA ARG A 215 -5.96 -12.88 6.04
C ARG A 215 -5.30 -12.19 4.87
N ILE A 216 -5.21 -12.89 3.74
CA ILE A 216 -4.52 -12.40 2.55
C ILE A 216 -5.52 -12.16 1.42
N LYS A 217 -5.29 -11.08 0.67
CA LYS A 217 -5.86 -10.80 -0.65
C LYS A 217 -4.71 -10.63 -1.64
N GLN A 218 -4.98 -10.76 -2.94
CA GLN A 218 -3.92 -10.79 -3.94
C GLN A 218 -4.14 -9.73 -5.03
N ALA A 219 -3.07 -9.04 -5.39
CA ALA A 219 -2.91 -8.38 -6.68
C ALA A 219 -2.26 -9.43 -7.61
N GLY A 220 -3.11 -10.18 -8.31
CA GLY A 220 -2.81 -11.55 -8.74
C GLY A 220 -2.23 -11.74 -10.15
N ARG A 221 -1.93 -10.68 -10.91
CA ARG A 221 -1.53 -10.79 -12.33
C ARG A 221 -0.35 -9.89 -12.68
N GLY A 222 0.29 -10.16 -13.82
CA GLY A 222 1.24 -9.25 -14.43
C GLY A 222 2.59 -9.11 -13.71
N GLY A 223 2.88 -9.96 -12.73
CA GLY A 223 4.23 -10.07 -12.16
C GLY A 223 4.68 -8.95 -11.23
N THR A 224 3.79 -8.11 -10.69
CA THR A 224 4.20 -6.99 -9.81
C THR A 224 4.91 -7.48 -8.54
N GLY A 225 4.60 -8.68 -8.05
CA GLY A 225 5.34 -9.28 -6.93
C GLY A 225 6.80 -9.60 -7.28
N THR A 226 7.07 -9.95 -8.53
CA THR A 226 8.44 -10.17 -9.02
C THR A 226 9.23 -8.86 -9.02
N VAL A 227 8.63 -7.76 -9.49
CA VAL A 227 9.25 -6.42 -9.40
C VAL A 227 9.56 -6.07 -7.95
N PHE A 228 8.62 -6.35 -7.04
CA PHE A 228 8.79 -6.12 -5.59
C PHE A 228 10.00 -6.85 -5.01
N ARG A 229 10.21 -8.10 -5.43
CA ARG A 229 11.35 -8.91 -5.00
C ARG A 229 12.66 -8.56 -5.71
N ASP A 230 12.61 -8.16 -6.96
CA ASP A 230 13.77 -7.64 -7.71
C ASP A 230 14.32 -6.37 -7.06
N LYS A 231 13.44 -5.51 -6.52
CA LYS A 231 13.81 -4.34 -5.70
C LYS A 231 14.26 -4.66 -4.28
N LYS A 232 14.33 -5.95 -3.91
CA LYS A 232 14.69 -6.47 -2.57
C LYS A 232 13.71 -6.09 -1.45
N ILE A 233 12.45 -5.81 -1.77
CA ILE A 233 11.46 -5.47 -0.75
C ILE A 233 10.86 -6.76 -0.20
N VAL A 234 11.01 -7.00 1.11
CA VAL A 234 10.40 -8.15 1.82
C VAL A 234 8.96 -7.83 2.17
N ALA A 235 8.73 -6.64 2.72
CA ALA A 235 7.39 -6.16 3.04
C ALA A 235 7.30 -4.64 3.04
N VAL A 236 6.10 -4.14 2.77
CA VAL A 236 5.67 -2.79 3.15
C VAL A 236 4.59 -2.95 4.21
N VAL A 237 4.89 -2.52 5.42
CA VAL A 237 3.99 -2.58 6.57
C VAL A 237 3.39 -1.21 6.78
N ILE A 238 2.07 -1.14 6.97
CA ILE A 238 1.40 0.11 7.34
C ILE A 238 0.56 -0.08 8.60
N LYS A 239 0.66 0.91 9.49
CA LYS A 239 -0.10 1.00 10.74
C LYS A 239 -0.96 2.26 10.72
N TYR A 240 -2.26 2.08 10.92
CA TYR A 240 -3.16 3.20 11.18
C TYR A 240 -4.37 2.78 12.03
N LYS A 241 -4.57 3.48 13.14
CA LYS A 241 -5.69 3.34 14.07
C LYS A 241 -6.58 4.58 14.02
N GLY A 242 -7.89 4.38 14.15
CA GLY A 242 -8.85 5.49 14.31
C GLY A 242 -9.77 5.75 13.11
N VAL A 243 -9.80 4.84 12.13
CA VAL A 243 -10.74 4.92 11.01
C VAL A 243 -12.18 4.92 11.53
N ASN A 244 -12.95 5.93 11.12
CA ASN A 244 -14.35 6.10 11.49
C ASN A 244 -15.18 6.62 10.29
N ALA A 245 -16.49 6.74 10.48
CA ALA A 245 -17.45 7.13 9.45
C ALA A 245 -17.16 8.48 8.77
N ASN A 246 -16.49 9.39 9.47
CA ASN A 246 -16.19 10.74 8.98
C ASN A 246 -14.73 10.90 8.52
N SER A 247 -13.88 9.87 8.68
CA SER A 247 -12.44 9.97 8.39
C SER A 247 -12.14 10.35 6.93
N ASN A 248 -12.97 9.92 5.97
CA ASN A 248 -12.79 10.25 4.55
C ASN A 248 -13.15 11.72 4.22
N ASN A 249 -13.86 12.40 5.12
CA ASN A 249 -14.32 13.78 4.94
C ASN A 249 -14.97 14.02 3.57
N ALA A 250 -15.95 13.18 3.22
CA ALA A 250 -16.58 13.19 1.91
C ALA A 250 -17.24 14.55 1.58
N ALA A 251 -17.17 14.98 0.31
CA ALA A 251 -17.76 16.25 -0.13
C ALA A 251 -19.28 16.34 0.12
N TYR A 252 -19.98 15.21 0.05
CA TYR A 252 -21.42 15.12 0.20
C TYR A 252 -21.81 14.02 1.20
N PRO A 253 -21.64 14.24 2.51
CA PRO A 253 -21.85 13.21 3.53
C PRO A 253 -23.29 12.67 3.56
N GLU A 254 -24.28 13.53 3.27
CA GLU A 254 -25.69 13.11 3.21
C GLU A 254 -25.98 12.19 2.02
N LEU A 255 -25.36 12.42 0.86
CA LEU A 255 -25.47 11.51 -0.28
C LEU A 255 -24.82 10.16 0.03
N LEU A 256 -23.67 10.19 0.69
CA LEU A 256 -22.98 8.99 1.14
C LEU A 256 -23.83 8.16 2.11
N LYS A 257 -24.47 8.81 3.07
CA LYS A 257 -25.40 8.17 4.01
C LYS A 257 -26.60 7.54 3.29
N LYS A 258 -27.23 8.27 2.38
CA LYS A 258 -28.36 7.75 1.56
C LYS A 258 -27.94 6.54 0.72
N ALA A 259 -26.76 6.59 0.11
CA ALA A 259 -26.21 5.47 -0.66
C ALA A 259 -25.98 4.24 0.23
N GLY A 260 -25.40 4.43 1.42
CA GLY A 260 -25.22 3.34 2.39
C GLY A 260 -26.53 2.70 2.84
N GLN A 261 -27.55 3.52 3.11
CA GLN A 261 -28.90 3.04 3.46
C GLN A 261 -29.52 2.23 2.32
N ARG A 262 -29.45 2.73 1.08
CA ARG A 262 -29.97 2.03 -0.10
C ARG A 262 -29.29 0.67 -0.30
N LEU A 263 -27.96 0.64 -0.30
CA LEU A 263 -27.19 -0.59 -0.50
C LEU A 263 -27.43 -1.59 0.63
N THR A 264 -27.58 -1.12 1.87
CA THR A 264 -27.92 -1.99 3.01
C THR A 264 -29.29 -2.63 2.81
N LYS A 265 -30.31 -1.87 2.38
CA LYS A 265 -31.64 -2.41 2.08
C LYS A 265 -31.58 -3.48 1.00
N GLU A 266 -30.89 -3.19 -0.10
CA GLU A 266 -30.71 -4.15 -1.20
C GLU A 266 -30.01 -5.45 -0.77
N ILE A 267 -28.93 -5.35 0.02
CA ILE A 267 -28.18 -6.52 0.50
C ILE A 267 -29.02 -7.37 1.47
N LEU A 268 -29.80 -6.72 2.34
CA LEU A 268 -30.63 -7.40 3.33
C LEU A 268 -32.02 -7.81 2.80
N GLY A 269 -32.39 -7.38 1.60
CA GLY A 269 -33.72 -7.61 1.01
C GLY A 269 -34.85 -6.86 1.73
N LEU A 270 -34.56 -5.70 2.31
CA LEU A 270 -35.50 -4.85 3.07
C LEU A 270 -36.19 -3.77 2.21
#